data_AF-A0A0W8CDG5-F1
#
_entry.id   AF-A0A0W8CDG5-F1
#
_cell.length_a   1.000
_cell.length_b   1.000
_cell.length_c   1.000
_cell.angle_alpha   90.00
_cell.angle_beta   90.00
_cell.angle_gamma   90.00
#
_symmetry.space_group_name_H-M   'P 1'
#
loop_
_entity.id
_entity.type
_entity.pdbx_description
1 polymer ?
#
loop_
_entity_poly.entity_id
_entity_poly.type
_entity_poly.pdbx_seq_one_letter_code
_entity_poly.pdbx_strand_id
1 'polypeptide(L)'
;MFSDENDAELLKARAIEHRWKRIIQNDLESIPLALLVFLGGVFAGGNKELFVICLAVYTSVRCFHTYAYANMLQPHRAWCWRIGVLMIITSGVNSIVGVFN
;
A
#
# COMPACT_ATOMS: atom_id res chain seq x y z
N MET A 1 11.13 13.11 -40.03
CA MET A 1 11.57 11.74 -39.70
C MET A 1 12.38 11.68 -38.39
N PHE A 2 13.31 12.60 -38.11
CA PHE A 2 13.97 12.66 -36.78
C PHE A 2 13.11 13.24 -35.63
N SER A 3 12.05 14.02 -35.92
CA SER A 3 11.13 14.54 -34.89
C SER A 3 10.26 13.43 -34.29
N ASP A 4 9.79 12.51 -35.12
CA ASP A 4 8.75 11.53 -34.75
C ASP A 4 9.31 10.45 -33.80
N GLU A 5 10.60 10.13 -33.91
CA GLU A 5 11.30 9.18 -33.04
C GLU A 5 11.55 9.76 -31.64
N ASN A 6 11.93 11.04 -31.57
CA ASN A 6 12.12 11.78 -30.32
C ASN A 6 10.80 11.94 -29.55
N ASP A 7 9.70 12.18 -30.27
CA ASP A 7 8.36 12.25 -29.69
C ASP A 7 7.90 10.90 -29.13
N ALA A 8 8.18 9.79 -29.82
CA ALA A 8 7.86 8.45 -29.35
C ALA A 8 8.64 8.06 -28.08
N GLU A 9 9.91 8.47 -27.96
CA GLU A 9 10.72 8.25 -26.77
C GLU A 9 10.22 9.09 -25.58
N LEU A 10 9.89 10.37 -25.82
CA LEU A 10 9.29 11.25 -24.81
C LEU A 10 7.97 10.70 -24.26
N LEU A 11 7.11 10.14 -25.12
CA LEU A 11 5.85 9.52 -24.69
C LEU A 11 6.08 8.29 -23.80
N LYS A 12 7.07 7.44 -24.13
CA LYS A 12 7.45 6.28 -23.29
C LYS A 12 7.98 6.72 -21.93
N ALA A 13 8.84 7.74 -21.90
CA ALA A 13 9.38 8.29 -20.66
C ALA A 13 8.27 8.82 -19.76
N ARG A 14 7.32 9.60 -20.31
CA ARG A 14 6.13 10.09 -19.57
C ARG A 14 5.28 8.95 -19.03
N ALA A 15 5.05 7.89 -19.81
CA ALA A 15 4.27 6.74 -19.36
C ALA A 15 4.92 6.02 -18.16
N ILE A 16 6.25 5.91 -18.14
CA ILE A 16 7.01 5.36 -17.03
C ILE A 16 6.89 6.28 -15.81
N GLU A 17 7.11 7.58 -15.97
CA GLU A 17 6.99 8.57 -14.90
C GLU A 17 5.58 8.56 -14.27
N HIS A 18 4.54 8.57 -15.09
CA HIS A 18 3.15 8.46 -14.62
C HIS A 18 2.91 7.18 -13.83
N ARG A 19 3.57 6.07 -14.18
CA ARG A 19 3.46 4.81 -13.43
C ARG A 19 4.02 4.97 -12.03
N TRP A 20 5.23 5.50 -11.92
CA TRP A 20 5.89 5.73 -10.62
C TRP A 20 5.12 6.71 -9.75
N LYS A 21 4.61 7.80 -10.33
CA LYS A 21 3.76 8.77 -9.60
C LYS A 21 2.55 8.09 -8.96
N ARG A 22 1.88 7.18 -9.68
CA ARG A 22 0.72 6.45 -9.12
C ARG A 22 1.09 5.46 -8.02
N ILE A 23 2.29 4.86 -8.06
CA ILE A 23 2.80 4.01 -6.97
C ILE A 23 2.99 4.87 -5.72
N ILE A 24 3.74 5.96 -5.87
CA ILE A 24 4.07 6.89 -4.78
C ILE A 24 2.78 7.47 -4.17
N GLN A 25 1.83 7.90 -5.00
CA GLN A 25 0.56 8.42 -4.52
C GLN A 25 -0.23 7.37 -3.71
N ASN A 26 -0.25 6.11 -4.17
CA ASN A 26 -0.92 5.05 -3.40
C ASN A 26 -0.22 4.75 -2.08
N ASP A 27 1.12 4.81 -2.03
CA ASP A 27 1.90 4.68 -0.80
C ASP A 27 1.61 5.86 0.16
N LEU A 28 1.52 7.08 -0.37
CA LEU A 28 1.20 8.29 0.38
C LEU A 28 -0.22 8.30 0.97
N GLU A 29 -1.19 7.67 0.33
CA GLU A 29 -2.55 7.57 0.87
C GLU A 29 -2.67 6.41 1.87
N SER A 30 -2.02 5.28 1.60
CA SER A 30 -2.21 4.03 2.36
C SER A 30 -1.34 3.96 3.62
N ILE A 31 -0.05 4.30 3.53
CA ILE A 31 0.90 4.13 4.64
C ILE A 31 0.59 5.05 5.82
N PRO A 32 0.36 6.37 5.63
CA PRO A 32 0.00 7.26 6.74
C PRO A 32 -1.30 6.84 7.43
N LEU A 33 -2.30 6.41 6.65
CA LEU A 33 -3.55 5.89 7.20
C LEU A 33 -3.32 4.64 8.05
N ALA A 34 -2.55 3.68 7.53
CA ALA A 34 -2.22 2.46 8.26
C ALA A 34 -1.52 2.79 9.58
N LEU A 35 -0.46 3.62 9.53
CA LEU A 35 0.29 4.02 10.72
C LEU A 35 -0.59 4.71 11.77
N LEU A 36 -1.51 5.58 11.34
CA LEU A 36 -2.46 6.23 12.23
C LEU A 36 -3.36 5.21 12.94
N VAL A 37 -3.91 4.23 12.19
CA VAL A 37 -4.76 3.18 12.76
C VAL A 37 -3.98 2.28 13.72
N PHE A 38 -2.77 1.84 13.34
CA PHE A 38 -1.93 1.01 14.20
C PHE A 38 -1.50 1.75 15.47
N LEU A 39 -1.09 3.02 15.35
CA LEU A 39 -0.68 3.83 16.49
C LEU A 39 -1.86 4.10 17.43
N GLY A 40 -3.03 4.47 16.89
CA GLY A 40 -4.25 4.63 17.67
C GLY A 40 -4.65 3.35 18.40
N GLY A 41 -4.49 2.19 17.73
CA GLY A 41 -4.76 0.89 18.30
C GLY A 41 -3.87 0.49 19.47
N VAL A 42 -2.59 0.88 19.44
CA VAL A 42 -1.66 0.65 20.57
C VAL A 42 -2.11 1.40 21.82
N PHE A 43 -2.61 2.64 21.67
CA PHE A 43 -3.16 3.40 22.80
C PHE A 43 -4.49 2.85 23.31
N ALA A 44 -5.26 2.18 22.45
CA ALA A 44 -6.55 1.58 22.79
C ALA A 44 -6.47 0.28 23.60
N GLY A 45 -5.27 -0.24 23.89
CA GLY A 45 -5.12 -1.44 24.73
C GLY A 45 -5.46 -2.77 24.03
N GLY A 46 -5.58 -2.78 22.70
CA GLY A 46 -5.86 -3.99 21.93
C GLY A 46 -4.74 -5.05 21.99
N ASN A 47 -5.02 -6.26 21.48
CA ASN A 47 -4.05 -7.35 21.52
C ASN A 47 -2.77 -7.02 20.74
N LYS A 48 -1.63 -7.03 21.43
CA LYS A 48 -0.31 -6.66 20.90
C LYS A 48 0.20 -7.62 19.83
N GLU A 49 -0.01 -8.92 20.00
CA GLU A 49 0.46 -9.95 19.05
C GLU A 49 -0.24 -9.79 17.70
N LEU A 50 -1.56 -9.53 17.72
CA LEU A 50 -2.33 -9.28 16.51
C LEU A 50 -1.86 -8.02 15.77
N PHE A 51 -1.52 -6.94 16.48
CA PHE A 51 -0.98 -5.73 15.85
C PHE A 51 0.37 -6.00 15.16
N VAL A 52 1.27 -6.73 15.82
CA VAL A 52 2.58 -7.07 15.25
C VAL A 52 2.43 -7.90 13.97
N ILE A 53 1.57 -8.92 14.00
CA ILE A 53 1.30 -9.77 12.83
C ILE A 53 0.68 -8.94 11.70
N CYS A 54 -0.37 -8.16 11.99
CA CYS A 54 -1.04 -7.34 10.99
C CYS A 54 -0.10 -6.30 10.36
N LEU A 55 0.78 -5.68 11.14
CA LEU A 55 1.76 -4.72 10.65
C LEU A 55 2.84 -5.37 9.78
N ALA A 56 3.33 -6.55 10.17
CA ALA A 56 4.31 -7.32 9.40
C ALA A 56 3.72 -7.78 8.04
N VAL A 57 2.49 -8.30 8.04
CA VAL A 57 1.77 -8.68 6.81
C VAL A 57 1.49 -7.45 5.95
N TYR A 58 1.02 -6.34 6.54
CA TYR A 58 0.80 -5.10 5.80
C TYR A 58 2.07 -4.62 5.09
N THR A 59 3.20 -4.58 5.81
CA THR A 59 4.49 -4.11 5.27
C THR A 59 4.98 -4.98 4.11
N SER A 60 4.97 -6.31 4.29
CA SER A 60 5.39 -7.25 3.24
C SER A 60 4.52 -7.16 1.99
N VAL A 61 3.20 -7.03 2.16
CA VAL A 61 2.25 -6.85 1.05
C VAL A 61 2.47 -5.53 0.32
N ARG A 62 2.84 -4.44 1.01
CA ARG A 62 3.20 -3.15 0.36
C ARG A 62 4.47 -3.28 -0.48
N CYS A 63 5.51 -3.93 0.04
CA CYS A 63 6.74 -4.19 -0.72
C CYS A 63 6.44 -4.99 -2.00
N PHE A 64 5.63 -6.03 -1.89
CA PHE A 64 5.23 -6.84 -3.04
C PHE A 64 4.30 -6.08 -4.00
N HIS A 65 3.40 -5.21 -3.51
CA HIS A 65 2.57 -4.35 -4.35
C HIS A 65 3.42 -3.44 -5.25
N THR A 66 4.45 -2.80 -4.70
CA THR A 66 5.38 -1.96 -5.46
C THR A 66 6.14 -2.76 -6.50
N TYR A 67 6.62 -3.97 -6.15
CA TYR A 67 7.26 -4.87 -7.10
C TYR A 67 6.32 -5.31 -8.25
N ALA A 68 5.09 -5.71 -7.92
CA ALA A 68 4.09 -6.12 -8.91
C ALA A 68 3.68 -4.95 -9.83
N TYR A 69 3.63 -3.73 -9.31
CA TYR A 69 3.33 -2.53 -10.07
C TYR A 69 4.46 -2.17 -11.04
N ALA A 70 5.72 -2.25 -10.60
CA ALA A 70 6.88 -2.00 -11.45
C ALA A 70 6.94 -2.96 -12.64
N ASN A 71 6.66 -4.25 -12.41
CA ASN A 71 6.67 -5.30 -13.42
C ASN A 71 5.35 -5.45 -14.22
N MET A 72 4.37 -4.56 -14.00
CA MET A 72 3.05 -4.60 -14.67
C MET A 72 2.31 -5.95 -14.53
N LEU A 73 2.50 -6.65 -13.40
CA LEU A 73 1.87 -7.93 -13.11
C LEU A 73 0.40 -7.73 -12.71
N GLN A 74 -0.50 -7.73 -13.70
CA GLN A 74 -1.94 -7.96 -13.47
C GLN A 74 -2.17 -9.47 -13.31
N PRO A 75 -2.99 -9.98 -12.36
CA PRO A 75 -3.93 -9.31 -11.44
C PRO A 75 -3.39 -9.08 -10.02
N HIS A 76 -2.13 -9.43 -9.76
CA HIS A 76 -1.51 -9.44 -8.43
C HIS A 76 -1.64 -8.10 -7.70
N ARG A 77 -1.50 -6.98 -8.42
CA ARG A 77 -1.68 -5.63 -7.88
C ARG A 77 -3.00 -5.43 -7.11
N ALA A 78 -4.12 -5.90 -7.66
CA ALA A 78 -5.43 -5.70 -7.05
C ALA A 78 -5.59 -6.51 -5.76
N TRP A 79 -5.06 -7.74 -5.75
CA TRP A 79 -5.07 -8.59 -4.56
C TRP A 79 -4.20 -8.03 -3.44
N CYS A 80 -3.01 -7.53 -3.75
CA CYS A 80 -2.13 -6.94 -2.74
C CYS A 80 -2.73 -5.69 -2.10
N TRP A 81 -3.39 -4.84 -2.89
CA TRP A 81 -4.11 -3.70 -2.33
C TRP A 81 -5.24 -4.14 -1.38
N ARG A 82 -6.05 -5.13 -1.78
CA ARG A 82 -7.14 -5.66 -0.95
C ARG A 82 -6.65 -6.26 0.36
N ILE A 83 -5.57 -7.05 0.31
CA ILE A 83 -4.97 -7.65 1.51
C ILE A 83 -4.44 -6.56 2.45
N GLY A 84 -3.80 -5.52 1.90
CA GLY A 84 -3.34 -4.39 2.70
C GLY A 84 -4.48 -3.67 3.44
N VAL A 85 -5.59 -3.40 2.76
CA VAL A 85 -6.79 -2.80 3.37
C VAL A 85 -7.38 -3.71 4.45
N LEU A 86 -7.41 -5.03 4.21
CA LEU A 86 -7.95 -6.00 5.17
C LEU A 86 -7.15 -6.01 6.48
N MET A 87 -5.81 -5.86 6.42
CA MET A 87 -4.97 -5.76 7.63
C MET A 87 -5.26 -4.47 8.42
N ILE A 88 -5.51 -3.34 7.75
CA ILE A 88 -5.87 -2.07 8.40
C ILE A 88 -7.23 -2.22 9.12
N ILE A 89 -8.23 -2.82 8.46
CA ILE A 89 -9.56 -3.04 9.05
C ILE A 89 -9.46 -3.97 10.26
N THR A 90 -8.71 -5.06 10.16
CA THR A 90 -8.52 -6.04 11.25
C THR A 90 -7.86 -5.37 12.47
N SER A 91 -6.85 -4.54 12.22
CA SER A 91 -6.21 -3.70 13.24
C SER A 91 -7.20 -2.73 13.90
N GLY A 92 -8.06 -2.08 13.11
CA GLY A 92 -9.13 -1.22 13.62
C GLY A 92 -10.12 -1.95 14.53
N VAL A 93 -10.58 -3.15 14.13
CA VAL A 93 -11.48 -3.96 14.96
C VAL A 93 -10.80 -4.39 16.26
N ASN A 94 -9.54 -4.83 16.21
CA ASN A 94 -8.77 -5.18 17.41
C ASN A 94 -8.62 -3.99 18.37
N SER A 95 -8.46 -2.78 17.81
CA SER A 95 -8.42 -1.54 18.59
C SER A 95 -9.74 -1.27 19.30
N ILE A 96 -10.86 -1.39 18.59
CA ILE A 96 -12.20 -1.18 19.15
C ILE A 96 -12.48 -2.17 20.28
N VAL A 97 -12.18 -3.46 20.07
CA VAL A 97 -12.33 -4.48 21.11
C VAL A 97 -11.46 -4.16 22.33
N GLY A 98 -10.23 -3.68 22.13
CA GLY A 98 -9.35 -3.25 23.21
C GLY A 98 -9.92 -2.13 24.08
N VAL A 99 -10.71 -1.21 23.52
CA VAL A 99 -11.33 -0.12 24.29
C VAL A 99 -12.44 -0.64 25.22
N PHE A 100 -13.19 -1.66 24.79
CA PHE A 100 -14.36 -2.16 25.51
C PHE A 100 -14.07 -3.31 26.48
N ASN A 101 -12.82 -3.75 26.57
CA ASN A 101 -12.38 -4.91 27.35
C ASN A 101 -11.44 -4.46 28.48
#